data_AF-A0A1E3L0X4-F1
#
_entry.id   AF-A0A1E3L0X4-F1
#
_cell.length_a   1.000
_cell.length_b   1.000
_cell.length_c   1.000
_cell.angle_alpha   90.00
_cell.angle_beta   90.00
_cell.angle_gamma   90.00
#
_symmetry.space_group_name_H-M   'P 1'
#
loop_
_entity.id
_entity.type
_entity.pdbx_description
1 polymer ?
#
loop_
_entity_poly.entity_id
_entity_poly.type
_entity_poly.pdbx_seq_one_letter_code
_entity_poly.pdbx_strand_id
1 'polypeptide(L)'
;MHGNVFQVKDHLLMCYYRQDRETLNAGSFFDGFLPYYCDYCKTVVKEIVNIPYTMVYEYLVRAKLDNSEWIKSKTKVVYSCCAACENGLLPLSPDLIGYHVIEIYENEKLIFTQKRKN
;
A
#
# COMPACT_ATOMS: atom_id res chain seq x y z
N MET A 1 23.54 -4.54 -28.83
CA MET A 1 23.59 -3.26 -28.10
C MET A 1 22.88 -3.46 -26.77
N HIS A 2 23.64 -3.50 -25.69
CA HIS A 2 23.13 -3.71 -24.34
C HIS A 2 22.64 -2.36 -23.78
N GLY A 3 21.33 -2.14 -23.81
CA GLY A 3 20.71 -1.02 -23.11
C GLY A 3 20.63 -1.35 -21.62
N ASN A 4 21.09 -0.44 -20.77
CA ASN A 4 20.97 -0.58 -19.32
C ASN A 4 19.48 -0.62 -18.95
N VAL A 5 19.05 -1.74 -18.37
CA VAL A 5 17.69 -1.89 -17.83
C VAL A 5 17.68 -1.30 -16.43
N PHE A 6 17.05 -0.14 -16.27
CA PHE A 6 16.79 0.40 -14.93
C PHE A 6 15.45 -0.11 -14.43
N GLN A 7 15.47 -0.79 -13.28
CA GLN A 7 14.26 -1.15 -12.55
C GLN A 7 13.82 0.06 -11.73
N VAL A 8 13.03 0.95 -12.34
CA VAL A 8 12.40 2.05 -11.61
C VAL A 8 11.07 1.56 -11.07
N LYS A 9 10.97 1.38 -9.75
CA LYS A 9 9.69 1.09 -9.08
C LYS A 9 8.94 2.40 -8.92
N ASP A 10 8.12 2.74 -9.92
CA ASP A 10 7.13 3.81 -9.79
C ASP A 10 6.09 3.38 -8.73
N HIS A 11 6.12 4.04 -7.58
CA HIS A 11 5.27 3.72 -6.42
C HIS A 11 3.76 3.90 -6.70
N LEU A 12 3.38 4.65 -7.75
CA LEU A 12 1.98 4.94 -8.08
C LEU A 12 1.45 4.11 -9.25
N LEU A 13 2.30 3.82 -10.26
CA LEU A 13 1.87 3.17 -11.49
C LEU A 13 2.34 1.72 -11.65
N MET A 14 3.34 1.27 -10.88
CA MET A 14 3.93 -0.08 -10.99
C MET A 14 4.28 -0.48 -12.44
N CYS A 15 4.68 0.46 -13.29
CA CYS A 15 5.02 0.20 -14.69
C CYS A 15 6.53 0.11 -14.91
N TYR A 16 6.95 -0.78 -15.82
CA TYR A 16 8.32 -0.90 -16.28
C TYR A 16 8.53 0.01 -17.50
N TYR A 17 9.42 1.00 -17.38
CA TYR A 17 9.79 1.84 -18.52
C TYR A 17 11.02 1.26 -19.22
N ARG A 18 10.92 1.03 -20.53
CA ARG A 18 12.05 0.70 -21.41
C ARG A 18 12.52 1.98 -22.10
N GLN A 19 13.80 2.32 -21.98
CA GLN A 19 14.38 3.49 -22.64
C GLN A 19 15.24 3.02 -23.82
N ASP A 20 14.69 3.11 -25.04
CA ASP A 20 15.36 2.67 -26.28
C ASP A 20 16.14 3.79 -27.01
N ARG A 21 16.39 4.95 -26.37
CA ARG A 21 17.14 6.08 -26.97
C ARG A 21 18.18 6.66 -26.02
N GLU A 22 19.31 7.07 -26.58
CA GLU A 22 20.35 7.83 -25.87
C GLU A 22 19.79 9.18 -25.39
N THR A 23 19.88 9.43 -24.10
CA THR A 23 19.47 10.69 -23.47
C THR A 23 20.44 11.80 -23.86
N LEU A 24 20.04 12.65 -24.79
CA LEU A 24 20.74 13.88 -25.14
C LEU A 24 20.57 14.90 -24.00
N ASN A 25 21.65 15.12 -23.23
CA ASN A 25 21.92 16.31 -22.40
C ASN A 25 20.94 16.71 -21.29
N ALA A 26 19.89 15.94 -21.01
CA ALA A 26 19.21 16.01 -19.73
C ALA A 26 19.95 15.08 -18.77
N GLY A 27 20.57 15.62 -17.73
CA GLY A 27 21.21 14.82 -16.67
C GLY A 27 20.27 13.69 -16.26
N SER A 28 20.85 12.50 -16.03
CA SER A 28 20.12 11.32 -15.59
C SER A 28 19.06 11.76 -14.58
N PHE A 29 17.77 11.58 -14.89
CA PHE A 29 16.64 11.96 -14.00
C PHE A 29 16.76 11.33 -12.60
N PHE A 30 17.75 10.45 -12.40
CA PHE A 30 18.00 9.59 -11.26
C PHE A 30 19.37 9.82 -10.59
N ASP A 31 20.06 10.94 -10.81
CA ASP A 31 21.27 11.31 -10.02
C ASP A 31 20.92 11.76 -8.58
N GLY A 32 19.96 11.07 -7.95
CA GLY A 32 19.47 11.31 -6.60
C GLY A 32 18.41 10.28 -6.20
N PHE A 33 18.09 10.21 -4.90
CA PHE A 33 16.96 9.40 -4.42
C PHE A 33 15.65 10.00 -4.95
N LEU A 34 14.81 9.17 -5.57
CA LEU A 34 13.44 9.57 -5.87
C LEU A 34 12.74 9.97 -4.57
N PRO A 35 11.96 11.06 -4.58
CA PRO A 35 11.30 11.50 -3.36
C PRO A 35 10.21 10.49 -2.98
N TYR A 36 9.99 10.34 -1.67
CA TYR A 36 9.01 9.38 -1.17
C TYR A 36 7.58 9.88 -1.39
N TYR A 37 6.62 8.97 -1.34
CA TYR A 37 5.20 9.30 -1.39
C TYR A 37 4.53 8.88 -0.09
N CYS A 38 3.81 9.80 0.54
CA CYS A 38 3.05 9.53 1.74
C CYS A 38 1.71 8.92 1.35
N ASP A 39 1.45 7.70 1.81
CA ASP A 39 0.21 7.00 1.53
C ASP A 39 -1.01 7.66 2.23
N TYR A 40 -0.82 8.63 3.14
CA TYR A 40 -1.89 9.30 3.94
C TYR A 40 -2.42 10.50 3.18
N CYS A 41 -1.56 11.52 3.10
CA CYS A 41 -1.88 12.82 2.53
C CYS A 41 -1.70 12.81 1.01
N LYS A 42 -1.23 11.71 0.43
CA LYS A 42 -1.10 11.51 -1.02
C LYS A 42 -0.17 12.55 -1.66
N THR A 43 0.84 12.99 -0.91
CA THR A 43 1.85 13.97 -1.35
C THR A 43 3.25 13.39 -1.38
N VAL A 44 4.10 14.00 -2.19
CA VAL A 44 5.54 13.73 -2.26
C VAL A 44 6.22 14.34 -1.04
N VAL A 45 7.04 13.56 -0.33
CA VAL A 45 7.69 13.91 0.95
C VAL A 45 9.16 13.50 0.96
N LYS A 46 9.95 14.15 1.81
CA LYS A 46 11.39 13.91 1.92
C LYS A 46 11.74 12.66 2.72
N GLU A 47 10.88 12.29 3.67
CA GLU A 47 11.10 11.20 4.61
C GLU A 47 9.78 10.47 4.86
N ILE A 48 9.87 9.16 5.09
CA ILE A 48 8.75 8.30 5.44
C ILE A 48 9.07 7.47 6.67
N VAL A 49 8.04 7.24 7.46
CA VAL A 49 7.97 6.32 8.59
C VAL A 49 7.07 5.17 8.16
N ASN A 50 7.51 3.94 8.44
CA ASN A 50 6.72 2.75 8.16
C ASN A 50 5.99 2.31 9.43
N ILE A 51 4.67 2.23 9.35
CA ILE A 51 3.79 1.78 10.42
C ILE A 51 3.28 0.38 10.06
N PRO A 52 3.86 -0.68 10.66
CA PRO A 52 3.37 -2.04 10.45
C PRO A 52 2.15 -2.32 11.33
N TYR A 53 1.10 -2.85 10.74
CA TYR A 53 -0.04 -3.36 11.49
C TYR A 53 -0.56 -4.66 10.87
N THR A 54 -1.31 -5.41 11.66
CA THR A 54 -1.96 -6.63 11.21
C THR A 54 -3.46 -6.43 11.19
N MET A 55 -4.06 -6.75 10.06
CA MET A 55 -5.49 -6.58 9.86
C MET A 55 -6.13 -7.95 9.67
N VAL A 56 -7.28 -8.10 10.30
CA VAL A 56 -8.11 -9.29 10.20
C VAL A 56 -9.46 -8.87 9.66
N TYR A 57 -9.88 -9.55 8.59
CA TYR A 57 -11.09 -9.21 7.87
C TYR A 57 -11.86 -10.46 7.47
N GLU A 58 -13.16 -10.30 7.28
CA GLU A 58 -14.04 -11.28 6.68
C GLU A 58 -14.43 -10.85 5.27
N TYR A 59 -14.61 -11.81 4.38
CA TYR A 59 -15.14 -11.56 3.05
C TYR A 59 -16.05 -12.70 2.61
N LEU A 60 -17.03 -12.35 1.77
CA LEU A 60 -17.98 -13.31 1.24
C LEU A 60 -17.40 -13.97 0.00
N VAL A 61 -17.12 -15.27 0.10
CA VAL A 61 -16.71 -16.08 -1.03
C VAL A 61 -17.96 -16.50 -1.79
N ARG A 62 -17.90 -16.37 -3.13
CA ARG A 62 -18.99 -16.79 -4.03
C ARG A 62 -20.34 -16.15 -3.67
N ALA A 63 -20.35 -14.84 -3.44
CA ALA A 63 -21.53 -14.07 -3.02
C ALA A 63 -22.80 -14.24 -3.88
N LYS A 64 -22.68 -14.76 -5.11
CA LYS A 64 -23.80 -14.95 -6.06
C LYS A 64 -24.23 -16.41 -6.22
N LEU A 65 -23.70 -17.33 -5.41
CA LEU A 65 -24.04 -18.76 -5.43
C LEU A 65 -24.65 -19.18 -4.09
N ASP A 66 -25.46 -20.23 -4.10
CA ASP A 66 -26.13 -20.74 -2.89
C ASP A 66 -25.16 -21.24 -1.81
N ASN A 67 -23.91 -21.53 -2.19
CA ASN A 67 -22.81 -21.89 -1.30
C ASN A 67 -21.95 -20.68 -0.89
N SER A 68 -22.55 -19.50 -0.77
CA SER A 68 -21.85 -18.33 -0.30
C SER A 68 -21.41 -18.52 1.16
N GLU A 69 -20.12 -18.36 1.43
CA GLU A 69 -19.54 -18.56 2.75
C GLU A 69 -18.66 -17.38 3.13
N TRP A 70 -18.69 -17.00 4.41
CA TRP A 70 -17.82 -15.97 4.95
C TRP A 70 -16.51 -16.58 5.41
N ILE A 71 -15.40 -16.08 4.88
CA ILE A 71 -14.06 -16.54 5.26
C ILE A 71 -13.34 -15.41 6.00
N LYS A 72 -12.74 -15.77 7.14
CA LYS A 72 -11.85 -14.90 7.92
C LYS A 72 -10.43 -15.04 7.40
N SER A 73 -9.77 -13.93 7.13
CA SER A 73 -8.37 -13.88 6.69
C SER A 73 -7.59 -12.82 7.47
N LYS A 74 -6.26 -12.99 7.49
CA LYS A 74 -5.32 -12.14 8.22
C LYS A 74 -4.22 -11.70 7.27
N THR A 75 -3.94 -10.40 7.23
CA THR A 75 -2.85 -9.84 6.42
C THR A 75 -1.99 -8.90 7.24
N LYS A 76 -0.68 -8.88 6.95
CA LYS A 76 0.24 -7.89 7.49
C LYS A 76 0.32 -6.74 6.50
N VAL A 77 0.04 -5.54 6.96
CA VAL A 77 0.11 -4.32 6.16
C VAL A 77 1.29 -3.49 6.66
N VAL A 78 2.08 -2.99 5.74
CA VAL A 78 3.11 -1.99 6.03
C VAL A 78 2.69 -0.73 5.30
N TYR A 79 2.53 0.33 6.07
CA TYR A 79 2.00 1.58 5.61
C TYR A 79 3.07 2.68 5.73
N SER A 80 3.30 3.45 4.66
CA SER A 80 4.35 4.47 4.63
C SER A 80 3.76 5.88 4.71
N CYS A 81 4.05 6.62 5.78
CA CYS A 81 3.59 8.00 5.96
C CYS A 81 4.72 8.98 6.29
N CYS A 82 4.51 10.26 6.02
CA CYS A 82 5.41 11.29 6.50
C CYS A 82 5.27 11.50 8.02
N ALA A 83 6.28 12.12 8.64
CA ALA A 83 6.29 12.40 10.08
C ALA A 83 5.06 13.20 10.56
N ALA A 84 4.48 14.06 9.72
CA ALA A 84 3.27 14.80 10.07
C ALA A 84 2.00 13.90 10.14
N CYS A 85 2.01 12.77 9.44
CA CYS A 85 0.87 11.85 9.35
C CYS A 85 1.04 10.60 10.23
N GLU A 86 2.16 10.47 10.93
CA GLU A 86 2.49 9.31 11.77
C GLU A 86 1.41 9.04 12.83
N ASN A 87 0.86 10.09 13.43
CA ASN A 87 -0.18 10.00 14.46
C ASN A 87 -1.61 10.14 13.90
N GLY A 88 -1.77 10.03 12.58
CA GLY A 88 -3.06 10.06 11.91
C GLY A 88 -3.88 8.79 12.13
N LEU A 89 -5.08 8.74 11.55
CA LEU A 89 -5.85 7.50 11.51
C LEU A 89 -5.09 6.47 10.67
N LEU A 90 -5.12 5.20 11.05
CA LEU A 90 -4.58 4.14 10.18
C LEU A 90 -5.41 4.09 8.90
N PRO A 91 -4.80 4.33 7.72
CA PRO A 91 -5.53 4.25 6.49
C PRO A 91 -5.74 2.79 6.10
N LEU A 92 -6.95 2.51 5.66
CA LEU A 92 -7.33 1.21 5.13
C LEU A 92 -7.00 1.17 3.63
N SER A 93 -6.47 0.05 3.15
CA SER A 93 -6.22 -0.12 1.72
C SER A 93 -7.54 0.01 0.94
N PRO A 94 -7.60 0.78 -0.16
CA PRO A 94 -8.75 0.82 -1.05
C PRO A 94 -9.15 -0.55 -1.59
N ASP A 95 -8.23 -1.51 -1.65
CA ASP A 95 -8.48 -2.88 -2.12
C ASP A 95 -9.41 -3.67 -1.17
N LEU A 96 -9.74 -3.10 0.00
CA LEU A 96 -10.65 -3.69 0.98
C LEU A 96 -12.12 -3.37 0.72
N ILE A 97 -12.46 -2.76 -0.41
CA ILE A 97 -13.87 -2.56 -0.81
C ILE A 97 -14.55 -3.93 -0.94
N GLY A 98 -15.55 -4.19 -0.10
CA GLY A 98 -16.28 -5.46 0.00
C GLY A 98 -15.78 -6.41 1.10
N TYR A 99 -14.70 -6.05 1.80
CA TYR A 99 -14.17 -6.76 2.95
C TYR A 99 -14.67 -6.10 4.24
N HIS A 100 -15.08 -6.91 5.22
CA HIS A 100 -15.48 -6.44 6.54
C HIS A 100 -14.29 -6.55 7.50
N VAL A 101 -13.70 -5.41 7.89
CA VAL A 101 -12.58 -5.39 8.84
C VAL A 101 -13.11 -5.65 10.26
N ILE A 102 -12.49 -6.59 10.96
CA ILE A 102 -12.97 -7.07 12.28
C ILE A 102 -11.99 -6.71 13.37
N GLU A 103 -10.69 -6.88 13.14
CA GLU A 103 -9.65 -6.63 14.13
C GLU A 103 -8.46 -5.94 13.46
N ILE A 104 -7.90 -4.94 14.13
CA ILE A 104 -6.61 -4.36 13.76
C ILE A 104 -5.69 -4.46 14.97
N TYR A 105 -4.48 -4.96 14.72
CA TYR A 105 -3.43 -5.09 15.72
C TYR A 105 -2.22 -4.26 15.32
N GLU A 106 -1.72 -3.45 16.23
CA GLU A 106 -0.45 -2.75 16.10
C GLU A 106 0.50 -3.29 17.16
N ASN A 107 1.69 -3.76 16.77
CA ASN A 107 2.65 -4.39 17.68
C ASN A 107 2.00 -5.45 18.59
N GLU A 108 1.18 -6.33 18.00
CA GLU A 108 0.41 -7.39 18.69
C GLU A 108 -0.70 -6.91 19.64
N LYS A 109 -0.86 -5.60 19.83
CA LYS A 109 -1.94 -5.01 20.63
C LYS A 109 -3.17 -4.75 19.78
N LEU A 110 -4.32 -5.23 20.23
CA LEU A 110 -5.60 -4.93 19.59
C LEU A 110 -5.94 -3.45 19.77
N ILE A 111 -6.08 -2.73 18.68
CA ILE A 111 -6.41 -1.28 18.66
C ILE A 111 -7.80 -0.99 18.10
N PHE A 112 -8.36 -1.93 17.34
CA PHE A 112 -9.70 -1.81 16.77
C PHE A 112 -10.39 -3.16 16.76
N THR A 113 -11.67 -3.20 17.14
CA THR A 113 -12.53 -4.36 16.93
C THR A 113 -13.94 -3.96 16.53
N GLN A 114 -14.51 -4.66 15.56
CA GLN A 114 -15.88 -4.45 15.12
C GLN A 114 -16.57 -5.77 14.79
N LYS A 115 -17.72 -6.00 15.41
CA LYS A 115 -18.61 -7.11 15.01
C LYS A 115 -19.39 -6.71 13.76
N ARG A 116 -19.54 -7.65 12.84
CA ARG A 116 -20.46 -7.49 11.71
C ARG A 116 -21.87 -7.28 12.24
N LYS A 117 -22.58 -6.26 11.73
CA LYS A 117 -24.03 -6.13 11.96
C LYS A 117 -24.73 -7.14 11.05
N ASN A 118 -25.52 -8.03 11.63
CA ASN A 118 -26.35 -8.98 10.89
C ASN A 118 -27.49 -8.26 10.18
#